data_AF-A0A358D3T5-F1
#
_entry.id   AF-A0A358D3T5-F1
#
_cell.length_a   1.000
_cell.length_b   1.000
_cell.length_c   1.000
_cell.angle_alpha   90.00
_cell.angle_beta   90.00
_cell.angle_gamma   90.00
#
_symmetry.space_group_name_H-M   'P 1'
#
loop_
_entity.id
_entity.type
_entity.pdbx_description
1 polymer ?
#
loop_
_entity_poly.entity_id
_entity_poly.type
_entity_poly.pdbx_seq_one_letter_code
_entity_poly.pdbx_strand_id
1 'polypeptide(L)'
;VDKGSLDGIEMGMPVETGAGVIGRISAVSVTRSQVELLTDPNFDVGVRMVRSGDDGIASGRGQNEDLEVSFIELDTVVIPGETVVTSGFQGSTFPEGLLIGTVVDVVPNAVQGTQRITVHPAADLDRLRWVQVLLFYPEAPEPVIVDRVPQDNTPTTTQQEPRQ
;
A
#
# COMPACT_ATOMS: atom_id res chain seq x y z
N VAL A 1 -7.33 -13.65 12.43
CA VAL A 1 -6.78 -14.96 11.99
C VAL A 1 -6.26 -15.70 13.22
N ASP A 2 -6.40 -17.02 13.24
CA ASP A 2 -5.92 -17.94 14.30
C ASP A 2 -4.42 -18.30 14.17
N LYS A 3 -3.66 -17.35 13.63
CA LYS A 3 -2.22 -17.41 13.38
C LYS A 3 -1.59 -16.09 13.81
N GLY A 4 -0.36 -16.14 14.33
CA GLY A 4 0.31 -14.99 14.92
C GLY A 4 1.80 -14.92 14.62
N SER A 5 2.56 -14.21 15.46
CA SER A 5 4.00 -14.02 15.24
C SER A 5 4.80 -15.33 15.29
N LEU A 6 4.32 -16.36 16.01
CA LEU A 6 4.94 -17.70 15.98
C LEU A 6 4.86 -18.36 14.60
N ASP A 7 3.92 -17.94 13.75
CA ASP A 7 3.75 -18.42 12.39
C ASP A 7 4.45 -17.50 11.36
N GLY A 8 5.25 -16.53 11.82
CA GLY A 8 5.97 -15.58 10.97
C GLY A 8 5.15 -14.36 10.51
N ILE A 9 3.91 -14.21 11.00
CA ILE A 9 3.04 -13.09 10.62
C ILE A 9 3.53 -11.78 11.26
N GLU A 10 3.60 -10.74 10.45
CA GLU A 10 3.93 -9.38 10.86
C GLU A 10 2.86 -8.37 10.42
N MET A 11 2.89 -7.18 11.02
CA MET A 11 2.00 -6.09 10.63
C MET A 11 2.27 -5.65 9.19
N GLY A 12 1.21 -5.27 8.48
CA GLY A 12 1.26 -4.85 7.09
C GLY A 12 1.19 -5.99 6.07
N MET A 13 1.40 -7.25 6.48
CA MET A 13 1.38 -8.38 5.55
C MET A 13 0.03 -8.51 4.83
N PRO A 14 0.03 -8.79 3.51
CA PRO A 14 -1.18 -8.96 2.74
C PRO A 14 -2.00 -10.16 3.21
N VAL A 15 -3.32 -10.00 3.18
CA VAL A 15 -4.26 -11.09 3.42
C VAL A 15 -5.17 -11.22 2.22
N GLU A 16 -5.27 -12.44 1.71
CA GLU A 16 -6.07 -12.75 0.52
C GLU A 16 -6.88 -14.04 0.68
N THR A 17 -7.70 -14.28 -0.33
CA THR A 17 -8.37 -15.55 -0.58
C THR A 17 -7.98 -16.01 -1.98
N GLY A 18 -8.40 -17.22 -2.37
CA GLY A 18 -8.23 -17.67 -3.76
C GLY A 18 -8.98 -16.81 -4.79
N ALA A 19 -9.84 -15.87 -4.36
CA ALA A 19 -10.55 -14.95 -5.23
C ALA A 19 -9.90 -13.55 -5.29
N GLY A 20 -9.04 -13.17 -4.35
CA GLY A 20 -8.44 -11.84 -4.31
C GLY A 20 -8.10 -11.35 -2.91
N VAL A 21 -7.48 -10.18 -2.86
CA VAL A 21 -7.08 -9.47 -1.64
C VAL A 21 -8.30 -9.13 -0.80
N ILE A 22 -8.19 -9.33 0.51
CA ILE A 22 -9.22 -8.92 1.48
C ILE A 22 -8.73 -7.84 2.44
N GLY A 23 -7.41 -7.60 2.51
CA GLY A 23 -6.87 -6.58 3.40
C GLY A 23 -5.41 -6.82 3.78
N ARG A 24 -5.02 -6.30 4.94
CA ARG A 24 -3.68 -6.46 5.54
C ARG A 24 -3.75 -6.73 7.02
N ILE A 25 -2.68 -7.29 7.57
CA ILE A 25 -2.55 -7.47 9.01
C ILE A 25 -2.37 -6.12 9.71
N SER A 26 -3.29 -5.78 10.61
CA SER A 26 -3.27 -4.52 11.37
C SER A 26 -2.76 -4.66 12.80
N ALA A 27 -2.86 -5.87 13.36
CA ALA A 27 -2.30 -6.18 14.67
C ALA A 27 -1.88 -7.65 14.76
N VAL A 28 -0.79 -7.91 15.48
CA VAL A 28 -0.26 -9.25 15.69
C VAL A 28 -0.07 -9.52 17.17
N SER A 29 -0.53 -10.69 17.61
CA SER A 29 -0.25 -11.31 18.89
C SER A 29 0.52 -12.62 18.66
N VAL A 30 0.95 -13.28 19.73
CA VAL A 30 1.78 -14.49 19.65
C VAL A 30 1.14 -15.59 18.79
N THR A 31 -0.18 -15.81 18.92
CA THR A 31 -0.89 -16.90 18.24
C THR A 31 -2.09 -16.45 17.41
N ARG A 32 -2.30 -15.13 17.27
CA ARG A 32 -3.46 -14.55 16.58
C ARG A 32 -3.08 -13.23 15.94
N SER A 33 -3.87 -12.82 14.95
CA SER A 33 -3.74 -11.52 14.29
C SER A 33 -5.10 -10.93 13.91
N GLN A 34 -5.12 -9.63 13.67
CA GLN A 34 -6.28 -8.88 13.20
C GLN A 34 -6.03 -8.41 11.75
N VAL A 35 -7.10 -8.35 10.97
CA VAL A 35 -7.07 -7.92 9.56
C VAL A 35 -7.83 -6.61 9.48
N GLU A 36 -7.20 -5.59 8.92
CA GLU A 36 -7.88 -4.40 8.40
C GLU A 36 -8.31 -4.71 6.97
N LEU A 37 -9.61 -4.54 6.70
CA LEU A 37 -10.21 -4.95 5.44
C LEU A 37 -9.92 -3.95 4.33
N LEU A 38 -9.84 -4.44 3.09
CA LEU A 38 -9.66 -3.65 1.87
C LEU A 38 -10.75 -2.58 1.70
N THR A 39 -11.95 -2.83 2.22
CA THR A 39 -13.09 -1.91 2.17
C THR A 39 -13.12 -0.90 3.32
N ASP A 40 -12.22 -0.97 4.30
CA ASP A 40 -12.16 0.00 5.39
C ASP A 40 -11.87 1.41 4.84
N PRO A 41 -12.59 2.48 5.27
CA PRO A 41 -12.34 3.83 4.79
C PRO A 41 -10.93 4.39 5.01
N ASN A 42 -10.15 3.80 5.92
CA ASN A 42 -8.75 4.18 6.16
C ASN A 42 -7.75 3.27 5.44
N PHE A 43 -8.25 2.30 4.67
CA PHE A 43 -7.43 1.39 3.91
C PHE A 43 -7.13 2.00 2.54
N ASP A 44 -5.84 2.23 2.30
CA ASP A 44 -5.29 2.55 0.99
C ASP A 44 -4.32 1.46 0.53
N VAL A 45 -4.31 1.18 -0.78
CA VAL A 45 -3.33 0.31 -1.43
C VAL A 45 -3.01 0.81 -2.84
N GLY A 46 -1.73 0.72 -3.22
CA GLY A 46 -1.29 0.98 -4.58
C GLY A 46 -1.80 -0.10 -5.53
N VAL A 47 -2.45 0.31 -6.62
CA VAL A 47 -3.05 -0.60 -7.60
C VAL A 47 -2.60 -0.27 -9.01
N ARG A 48 -2.65 -1.26 -9.88
CA ARG A 48 -2.34 -1.17 -11.31
C ARG A 48 -3.52 -1.65 -12.13
N MET A 49 -3.88 -0.85 -13.14
CA MET A 49 -4.82 -1.22 -14.18
C MET A 49 -4.13 -2.19 -15.14
N VAL A 50 -4.62 -3.43 -15.26
CA VAL A 50 -3.87 -4.49 -15.99
C VAL A 50 -3.75 -4.20 -17.49
N ARG A 51 -4.75 -3.55 -18.09
CA ARG A 51 -4.76 -3.27 -19.52
C ARG A 51 -4.06 -1.97 -19.83
N SER A 52 -4.30 -0.90 -19.07
CA SER A 52 -3.64 0.40 -19.34
C SER A 52 -2.19 0.42 -18.84
N GLY A 53 -1.89 -0.32 -17.76
CA GLY A 53 -0.59 -0.33 -17.09
C GLY A 53 -0.40 0.82 -16.08
N ASP A 54 -1.39 1.70 -15.92
CA ASP A 54 -1.29 2.85 -15.03
C ASP A 54 -1.49 2.47 -13.57
N ASP A 55 -0.74 3.16 -12.71
CA ASP A 55 -0.79 3.00 -11.26
C ASP A 55 -1.69 4.06 -10.63
N GLY A 56 -2.49 3.65 -9.65
CA GLY A 56 -3.33 4.52 -8.84
C GLY A 56 -3.36 4.09 -7.39
N ILE A 57 -4.23 4.73 -6.61
CA ILE A 57 -4.48 4.36 -5.20
C ILE A 57 -5.93 3.93 -5.07
N ALA A 58 -6.15 2.69 -4.63
CA ALA A 58 -7.46 2.20 -4.23
C ALA A 58 -7.71 2.50 -2.75
N SER A 59 -8.84 3.14 -2.46
CA SER A 59 -9.30 3.47 -1.11
C SER A 59 -10.62 2.75 -0.82
N GLY A 60 -10.72 2.18 0.38
CA GLY A 60 -11.96 1.61 0.88
C GLY A 60 -13.03 2.67 1.11
N ARG A 61 -14.31 2.27 1.01
CA ARG A 61 -15.47 3.17 1.15
C ARG A 61 -16.45 2.77 2.25
N GLY A 62 -16.19 1.66 2.92
CA GLY A 62 -17.08 1.06 3.92
C GLY A 62 -17.49 -0.36 3.53
N GLN A 63 -18.16 -1.04 4.47
CA GLN A 63 -18.66 -2.39 4.23
C GLN A 63 -19.70 -2.40 3.09
N ASN A 64 -19.59 -3.38 2.19
CA ASN A 64 -20.48 -3.54 1.03
C ASN A 64 -20.46 -2.40 0.00
N GLU A 65 -19.46 -1.53 0.07
CA GLU A 65 -19.21 -0.51 -0.92
C GLU A 65 -18.07 -0.94 -1.85
N ASP A 66 -18.12 -0.50 -3.10
CA ASP A 66 -17.02 -0.65 -4.04
C ASP A 66 -15.84 0.24 -3.63
N LEU A 67 -14.64 -0.11 -4.12
CA LEU A 67 -13.44 0.69 -3.91
C LEU A 67 -13.45 1.89 -4.85
N GLU A 68 -12.85 2.97 -4.38
CA GLU A 68 -12.56 4.14 -5.22
C GLU A 68 -11.08 4.13 -5.57
N VAL A 69 -10.76 4.14 -6.86
CA VAL A 69 -9.41 4.33 -7.37
C VAL A 69 -9.24 5.76 -7.87
N SER A 70 -8.19 6.41 -7.40
CA SER A 70 -7.80 7.78 -7.76
C SER A 70 -6.37 7.82 -8.30
N PHE A 71 -5.95 8.99 -8.78
CA PHE A 71 -4.61 9.29 -9.33
C PHE A 71 -4.30 8.68 -10.70
N ILE A 72 -5.32 8.33 -11.48
CA ILE A 72 -5.16 7.94 -12.88
C ILE A 72 -5.33 9.19 -13.77
N GLU A 73 -4.42 9.39 -14.73
CA GLU A 73 -4.41 10.55 -15.64
C GLU A 73 -5.66 10.56 -16.55
N LEU A 74 -6.14 11.74 -16.95
CA LEU A 74 -7.37 11.87 -17.76
C LEU A 74 -7.28 11.28 -19.17
N ASP A 75 -6.09 11.17 -19.73
CA ASP A 75 -5.84 10.63 -21.07
C ASP A 75 -5.62 9.11 -21.07
N THR A 76 -5.44 8.49 -19.90
CA THR A 76 -5.49 7.04 -19.73
C THR A 76 -6.85 6.49 -20.14
N VAL A 77 -6.85 5.45 -20.97
CA VAL A 77 -8.08 4.74 -21.35
C VAL A 77 -8.33 3.58 -20.39
N VAL A 78 -9.16 3.82 -19.38
CA VAL A 78 -9.71 2.77 -18.50
C VAL A 78 -11.12 2.40 -18.94
N ILE A 79 -11.47 1.10 -18.91
CA ILE A 79 -12.80 0.62 -19.31
C ILE A 79 -13.45 -0.25 -18.24
N PRO A 80 -14.80 -0.20 -18.08
CA PRO A 80 -15.51 -1.18 -17.28
C PRO A 80 -15.21 -2.61 -17.72
N GLY A 81 -15.03 -3.50 -16.74
CA GLY A 81 -14.59 -4.88 -16.93
C GLY A 81 -13.07 -5.08 -16.87
N GLU A 82 -12.28 -4.00 -16.75
CA GLU A 82 -10.83 -4.10 -16.61
C GLU A 82 -10.42 -4.67 -15.25
N THR A 83 -9.40 -5.54 -15.24
CA THR A 83 -8.83 -6.12 -14.02
C THR A 83 -7.90 -5.13 -13.34
N VAL A 84 -8.00 -5.09 -12.01
CA VAL A 84 -7.16 -4.27 -11.13
C VAL A 84 -6.36 -5.17 -10.20
N VAL A 85 -5.05 -4.95 -10.12
CA VAL A 85 -4.12 -5.71 -9.27
C VAL A 85 -3.32 -4.78 -8.37
N THR A 86 -2.61 -5.29 -7.36
CA THR A 86 -1.64 -4.49 -6.59
C THR A 86 -0.47 -4.07 -7.47
N SER A 87 -0.03 -2.81 -7.37
CA SER A 87 1.06 -2.29 -8.21
C SER A 87 2.46 -2.73 -7.75
N GLY A 88 2.61 -3.12 -6.48
CA GLY A 88 3.91 -3.51 -5.91
C GLY A 88 4.94 -2.38 -5.90
N PHE A 89 4.50 -1.12 -5.78
CA PHE A 89 5.39 0.05 -5.74
C PHE A 89 6.52 -0.12 -4.71
N GLN A 90 7.68 0.49 -4.92
CA GLN A 90 8.83 0.34 -4.02
C GLN A 90 8.47 0.74 -2.58
N GLY A 91 8.72 -0.15 -1.62
CA GLY A 91 8.33 0.03 -0.21
C GLY A 91 6.86 -0.29 0.10
N SER A 92 6.08 -0.76 -0.87
CA SER A 92 4.73 -1.29 -0.66
C SER A 92 4.77 -2.51 0.25
N THR A 93 3.77 -2.61 1.14
CA THR A 93 3.55 -3.82 1.94
C THR A 93 2.86 -4.94 1.15
N PHE A 94 2.46 -4.67 -0.09
CA PHE A 94 1.87 -5.62 -1.02
C PHE A 94 2.85 -5.90 -2.17
N PRO A 95 3.10 -7.18 -2.51
CA PRO A 95 3.80 -7.51 -3.75
C PRO A 95 2.95 -7.10 -4.96
N GLU A 96 3.59 -7.02 -6.12
CA GLU A 96 2.90 -6.76 -7.39
C GLU A 96 2.00 -7.94 -7.79
N GLY A 97 0.85 -7.64 -8.38
CA GLY A 97 0.05 -8.62 -9.13
C GLY A 97 -1.03 -9.37 -8.34
N LEU A 98 -1.28 -9.02 -7.07
CA LEU A 98 -2.39 -9.59 -6.31
C LEU A 98 -3.71 -9.01 -6.79
N LEU A 99 -4.70 -9.86 -7.04
CA LEU A 99 -6.00 -9.45 -7.58
C LEU A 99 -6.77 -8.60 -6.56
N ILE A 100 -7.15 -7.39 -6.97
CA ILE A 100 -7.98 -6.47 -6.18
C ILE A 100 -9.45 -6.61 -6.59
N GLY A 101 -9.72 -6.49 -7.89
CA GLY A 101 -11.10 -6.35 -8.35
C GLY A 101 -11.23 -6.07 -9.83
N THR A 102 -12.43 -5.61 -10.21
CA THR A 102 -12.78 -5.27 -11.59
C THR A 102 -13.40 -3.87 -11.65
N VAL A 103 -13.00 -3.07 -12.63
CA VAL A 103 -13.57 -1.74 -12.87
C VAL A 103 -15.05 -1.87 -13.22
N VAL A 104 -15.90 -1.09 -12.56
CA VAL A 104 -17.35 -1.04 -12.83
C VAL A 104 -17.80 0.30 -13.40
N ASP A 105 -17.12 1.39 -13.06
CA ASP A 105 -17.43 2.74 -13.54
C ASP A 105 -16.18 3.61 -13.62
N VAL A 106 -16.20 4.60 -14.53
CA VAL A 106 -15.11 5.54 -14.75
C VAL A 106 -15.69 6.94 -14.94
N VAL A 107 -15.37 7.85 -14.01
CA VAL A 107 -15.88 9.21 -13.98
C VAL A 107 -14.71 10.21 -14.06
N PRO A 108 -14.67 11.07 -15.10
CA PRO A 108 -13.65 12.11 -15.19
C PRO A 108 -13.74 13.11 -14.03
N ASN A 109 -12.60 13.46 -13.42
CA ASN A 109 -12.48 14.53 -12.44
C ASN A 109 -11.66 15.68 -13.04
N ALA A 110 -12.32 16.49 -13.88
CA ALA A 110 -11.69 17.61 -14.57
C ALA A 110 -11.05 18.66 -13.64
N VAL A 111 -11.52 18.77 -12.38
CA VAL A 111 -10.95 19.68 -11.39
C VAL A 111 -9.56 19.23 -10.95
N GLN A 112 -9.34 17.92 -10.84
CA GLN A 112 -8.07 17.34 -10.40
C GLN A 112 -7.15 16.92 -11.55
N GLY A 113 -7.63 16.98 -12.80
CA GLY A 113 -6.85 16.51 -13.95
C GLY A 113 -6.69 14.99 -13.99
N THR A 114 -7.51 14.27 -13.22
CA THR A 114 -7.49 12.81 -13.09
C THR A 114 -8.87 12.22 -13.35
N GLN A 115 -8.98 10.91 -13.34
CA GLN A 115 -10.25 10.18 -13.36
C GLN A 115 -10.45 9.40 -12.06
N ARG A 116 -11.69 9.32 -11.62
CA ARG A 116 -12.15 8.51 -10.49
C ARG A 116 -12.73 7.23 -11.04
N ILE A 117 -12.23 6.09 -10.57
CA ILE A 117 -12.63 4.78 -11.05
C ILE A 117 -13.26 4.02 -9.90
N THR A 118 -14.41 3.40 -10.14
CA THR A 118 -15.06 2.52 -9.17
C THR A 118 -14.67 1.08 -9.47
N VAL A 119 -14.21 0.34 -8.45
CA VAL A 119 -13.71 -1.03 -8.59
C VAL A 119 -14.47 -1.94 -7.63
N HIS A 120 -15.12 -2.96 -8.18
CA HIS A 120 -15.75 -4.00 -7.38
C HIS A 120 -14.68 -4.99 -6.88
N PRO A 121 -14.57 -5.22 -5.56
CA PRO A 121 -13.64 -6.21 -5.01
C PRO A 121 -13.88 -7.61 -5.58
N ALA A 122 -12.82 -8.34 -5.91
CA ALA A 122 -12.94 -9.71 -6.40
C ALA A 122 -13.28 -10.71 -5.29
N ALA A 123 -12.85 -10.43 -4.06
CA ALA A 123 -13.15 -11.26 -2.90
C ALA A 123 -14.49 -10.86 -2.26
N ASP A 124 -15.26 -11.86 -1.80
CA ASP A 124 -16.44 -11.64 -0.95
C ASP A 124 -15.99 -11.44 0.50
N LEU A 125 -15.87 -10.18 0.93
CA LEU A 125 -15.39 -9.81 2.27
C LEU A 125 -16.39 -10.12 3.39
N ASP A 126 -17.68 -10.33 3.06
CA ASP A 126 -18.72 -10.63 4.05
C ASP A 126 -18.77 -12.14 4.40
N ARG A 127 -18.19 -13.01 3.56
CA ARG A 127 -18.28 -14.47 3.72
C ARG A 127 -16.91 -15.16 3.68
N LEU A 128 -16.06 -14.82 4.65
CA LEU A 128 -14.72 -15.40 4.80
C LEU A 128 -14.74 -16.64 5.69
N ARG A 129 -14.39 -17.81 5.12
CA ARG A 129 -14.18 -19.06 5.89
C ARG A 129 -12.72 -19.34 6.19
N TRP A 130 -11.86 -19.11 5.20
CA TRP A 130 -10.43 -19.34 5.26
C TRP A 130 -9.75 -18.21 4.51
N VAL A 131 -8.58 -17.80 5.01
CA VAL A 131 -7.79 -16.72 4.44
C VAL A 131 -6.33 -17.17 4.39
N GLN A 132 -5.57 -16.57 3.49
CA GLN A 132 -4.13 -16.79 3.36
C GLN A 132 -3.43 -15.49 3.74
N VAL A 133 -2.40 -15.60 4.57
CA VAL A 133 -1.52 -14.48 4.88
C VAL A 133 -0.26 -14.69 4.07
N LEU A 134 0.04 -13.74 3.20
CA LEU A 134 1.24 -13.79 2.39
C LEU A 134 2.41 -13.27 3.23
N LEU A 135 3.36 -14.16 3.55
CA LEU A 135 4.59 -13.79 4.24
C LEU A 135 5.48 -13.01 3.26
N PHE A 136 5.27 -11.70 3.22
CA PHE A 136 5.97 -10.79 2.34
C PHE A 136 6.79 -9.80 3.16
N TYR A 137 8.09 -9.79 2.88
CA TYR A 137 9.06 -8.91 3.51
C TYR A 137 9.57 -7.98 2.40
N PRO A 138 9.03 -6.77 2.26
CA PRO A 138 9.56 -5.83 1.28
C PRO A 138 11.04 -5.59 1.57
N GLU A 139 11.86 -5.55 0.53
CA GLU A 139 13.29 -5.22 0.69
C GLU A 139 13.40 -3.91 1.46
N ALA A 140 14.18 -3.93 2.55
CA ALA A 140 14.42 -2.73 3.32
C ALA A 140 14.95 -1.64 2.38
N PRO A 141 14.43 -0.40 2.43
CA PRO A 141 14.98 0.68 1.63
C PRO A 141 16.49 0.73 1.90
N GLU A 142 17.30 0.75 0.84
CA GLU A 142 18.74 0.88 1.00
C GLU A 142 19.01 2.09 1.89
N PRO A 143 19.90 1.98 2.89
CA PRO A 143 20.20 3.09 3.77
C PRO A 143 20.67 4.27 2.92
N VAL A 144 19.92 5.37 2.93
CA VAL A 144 20.37 6.61 2.30
C VAL A 144 21.60 7.07 3.09
N ILE A 145 22.79 6.84 2.53
CA ILE A 145 24.02 7.39 3.08
C ILE A 145 23.96 8.90 2.82
N VAL A 146 23.52 9.64 3.84
CA VAL A 146 23.61 11.10 3.82
C VAL A 146 25.08 11.42 4.03
N ASP A 147 25.79 11.68 2.95
CA ASP A 147 27.15 12.22 3.01
C ASP A 147 27.10 13.51 3.83
N ARG A 148 27.53 13.44 5.09
CA ARG A 148 27.67 14.62 5.92
C ARG A 148 28.71 15.51 5.24
N VAL A 149 28.26 16.62 4.66
CA VAL A 149 29.16 17.71 4.25
C VAL A 149 30.03 18.06 5.47
N PRO A 150 31.36 17.99 5.38
CA PRO A 150 32.23 18.36 6.49
C PRO A 150 31.92 19.79 6.95
N GLN A 151 31.50 19.93 8.21
CA GLN A 151 31.48 21.22 8.89
C GLN A 151 32.96 21.62 9.07
N ASP A 152 33.36 22.69 8.41
CA ASP A 152 34.73 23.20 8.44
C ASP A 152 35.00 23.85 9.82
N ASN A 153 35.32 23.02 10.80
CA ASN A 153 35.63 23.45 12.17
C ASN A 153 37.11 23.80 12.25
N THR A 154 37.52 24.96 11.75
CA THR A 154 38.88 25.44 12.01
C THR A 154 38.99 25.87 13.49
N PRO A 155 39.93 25.34 14.29
CA PRO A 155 40.07 25.73 15.68
C PRO A 155 40.82 27.08 15.81
N THR A 156 40.14 28.09 16.35
CA THR A 156 40.81 29.29 16.87
C THR A 156 41.65 28.92 18.08
N THR A 157 42.97 28.98 17.93
CA THR A 157 43.95 28.76 19.00
C THR A 157 43.82 29.83 20.09
N THR A 158 43.51 29.40 21.32
CA THR A 158 43.73 30.18 22.53
C THR A 158 45.22 30.17 22.88
N GLN A 159 45.90 31.31 22.79
CA GLN A 159 47.16 31.54 23.52
C GLN A 159 46.86 32.50 24.68
N GLN A 160 47.14 32.00 25.89
CA GLN A 160 47.07 32.71 27.16
C GLN A 160 48.18 33.77 27.27
N GLU A 161 47.85 34.85 27.98
CA GLU A 161 48.71 35.96 28.42
C GLU A 161 50.02 35.52 29.12
N PRO A 162 50.96 36.47 29.25
CA PRO A 162 51.67 36.62 30.51
C PRO A 162 51.44 37.99 31.16
N ARG A 163 51.26 37.94 32.48
CA ARG A 163 51.26 39.05 33.45
C ARG A 163 52.42 40.04 33.25
N GLN A 164 52.13 41.34 33.43
CA GLN A 164 52.76 42.22 34.42
C GLN A 164 51.77 43.28 34.90
#